data_AF-A0A4R4KLY0-F1
#
_entry.id   AF-A0A4R4KLY0-F1
#
_cell.length_a   1.000
_cell.length_b   1.000
_cell.length_c   1.000
_cell.angle_alpha   90.00
_cell.angle_beta   90.00
_cell.angle_gamma   90.00
#
_symmetry.space_group_name_H-M   'P 1'
#
loop_
_entity.id
_entity.type
_entity.pdbx_description
1 polymer ?
#
loop_
_entity_poly.entity_id
_entity_poly.type
_entity_poly.pdbx_seq_one_letter_code
_entity_poly.pdbx_strand_id
1 'polypeptide(L)'
;MKRTSGALYRKLLLTLPKKVSKVKSLLLWAESPEIHRLPGLKLALAFCFVFLVSFDRAQAQLSLSPQAKISLITVGPGDALYSSFGHSALWVYDPVYQLDRAYSYGTFSFETGNFYVKFLRGTLPYTISVHPLSPQFAYWQSENRSVLEQELRLSPQQKQRLYNYLETNLLPQNREYQYKFFYDNCSTRLRDALQAACGDSLSFAGYTRETRSFRQWIDKYAYKQKPWSDFGMDLAIGAPSDEIATPEQATFLPDNLSAAFTDSKIADAAGQVQPLVLSERVMYAAYPEEESIGLTPMIFFWVLAGLILAYTVWQLKTDRLNFTLDKILFSIIGLTGWLIVLLWFGTNHGVTNWNYDILWAFPLWLPVVFYFSKTKKPAWFQWFLMGYGLLLLFSTGNLLKHNYVVIPILALLITRVYYINNSLEKIPVTEKNNL
;
A
#
# COMPACT_ATOMS: atom_id res chain seq x y z
N MET A 1 30.86 29.89 54.96
CA MET A 1 29.63 29.76 54.14
C MET A 1 29.98 29.47 52.66
N LYS A 2 30.59 28.32 52.34
CA LYS A 2 30.90 27.90 50.95
C LYS A 2 31.17 26.40 50.94
N ARG A 3 30.14 25.54 50.87
CA ARG A 3 30.34 24.10 50.57
C ARG A 3 29.09 23.32 50.14
N THR A 4 27.92 23.95 50.03
CA THR A 4 26.66 23.25 49.73
C THR A 4 26.13 23.40 48.29
N SER A 5 26.73 24.24 47.43
CA SER A 5 26.23 24.46 46.07
C SER A 5 26.66 23.43 45.01
N GLY A 6 27.81 22.76 45.18
CA GLY A 6 28.37 21.85 44.16
C GLY A 6 27.64 20.49 44.04
N ALA A 7 27.05 20.01 45.14
CA ALA A 7 26.39 18.70 45.16
C ALA A 7 25.01 18.72 44.50
N LEU A 8 24.28 19.84 44.58
CA LEU A 8 22.95 19.99 43.96
C LEU A 8 23.06 20.10 42.43
N TYR A 9 24.11 20.79 41.94
CA TYR A 9 24.34 21.02 40.51
C TYR A 9 24.76 19.75 39.75
N ARG A 10 25.61 18.92 40.36
CA ARG A 10 26.00 17.60 39.81
C ARG A 10 24.82 16.64 39.68
N LYS A 11 23.84 16.72 40.58
CA LYS A 11 22.59 15.94 40.48
C LYS A 11 21.72 16.38 39.30
N LEU A 12 21.67 17.69 39.01
CA LEU A 12 20.94 18.24 37.85
C LEU A 12 21.60 17.87 36.50
N LEU A 13 22.93 17.76 36.44
CA LEU A 13 23.65 17.38 35.21
C LEU A 13 23.49 15.89 34.84
N LEU A 14 23.12 15.05 35.80
CA LEU A 14 22.88 13.62 35.59
C LEU A 14 21.46 13.32 35.06
N THR A 15 20.53 14.28 35.11
CA THR A 15 19.15 14.13 34.61
C THR A 15 18.95 14.66 33.19
N LEU A 16 19.98 15.21 32.55
CA LEU A 16 19.91 15.71 31.18
C LEU A 16 19.95 14.57 30.14
N PRO A 17 19.13 14.63 29.06
CA PRO A 17 19.04 13.58 28.05
C PRO A 17 20.36 13.38 27.26
N LYS A 18 20.58 12.14 26.77
CA LYS A 18 21.82 11.73 26.06
C LYS A 18 22.21 12.59 24.85
N LYS A 19 21.26 13.33 24.24
CA LYS A 19 21.52 14.25 23.10
C LYS A 19 22.44 15.44 23.43
N VAL A 20 22.73 15.68 24.72
CA VAL A 20 23.45 16.88 25.20
C VAL A 20 24.92 16.56 25.61
N SER A 21 25.48 15.42 25.18
CA SER A 21 26.79 14.92 25.66
C SER A 21 27.96 15.89 25.45
N LYS A 22 27.99 16.62 24.32
CA LYS A 22 29.01 17.65 24.02
C LYS A 22 28.93 18.87 24.95
N VAL A 23 27.75 19.20 25.46
CA VAL A 23 27.56 20.31 26.42
C VAL A 23 27.97 19.88 27.82
N LYS A 24 27.79 18.59 28.15
CA LYS A 24 28.24 18.01 29.44
C LYS A 24 29.77 18.05 29.57
N SER A 25 30.51 17.77 28.50
CA SER A 25 31.98 17.93 28.46
C SER A 25 32.41 19.40 28.57
N LEU A 26 31.66 20.32 27.96
CA LEU A 26 31.95 21.77 28.04
C LEU A 26 31.73 22.33 29.45
N LEU A 27 30.67 21.89 30.14
CA LEU A 27 30.36 22.31 31.52
C LEU A 27 31.36 21.74 32.53
N LEU A 28 31.83 20.50 32.32
CA LEU A 28 32.90 19.91 33.14
C LEU A 28 34.25 20.59 32.89
N TRP A 29 34.55 20.97 31.64
CA TRP A 29 35.73 21.77 31.30
C TRP A 29 35.69 23.16 31.96
N ALA A 30 34.52 23.81 32.02
CA ALA A 30 34.31 25.10 32.69
C ALA A 30 34.50 25.08 34.23
N GLU A 31 34.48 23.89 34.85
CA GLU A 31 34.81 23.66 36.27
C GLU A 31 36.30 23.34 36.51
N SER A 32 37.13 23.31 35.47
CA SER A 32 38.58 23.10 35.64
C SER A 32 39.23 24.23 36.44
N PRO A 33 40.28 23.93 37.24
CA PRO A 33 40.95 24.92 38.08
C PRO A 33 41.48 26.15 37.32
N GLU A 34 41.75 26.01 36.01
CA GLU A 34 42.29 27.06 35.15
C GLU A 34 41.28 28.19 34.83
N ILE A 35 39.97 27.89 34.86
CA ILE A 35 38.90 28.84 34.47
C ILE A 35 38.37 29.65 35.69
N HIS A 36 38.84 29.36 36.90
CA HIS A 36 38.44 30.07 38.12
C HIS A 36 38.85 31.55 38.19
N ARG A 37 39.74 32.02 37.31
CA ARG A 37 40.24 33.40 37.29
C ARG A 37 39.52 34.34 36.31
N LEU A 38 38.54 33.87 35.54
CA LEU A 38 37.85 34.66 34.51
C LEU A 38 36.32 34.67 34.74
N PRO A 39 35.80 35.51 35.65
CA PRO A 39 34.38 35.56 35.97
C PRO A 39 33.49 35.89 34.74
N GLY A 40 34.02 36.67 33.78
CA GLY A 40 33.31 37.00 32.53
C GLY A 40 33.06 35.79 31.62
N LEU A 41 33.96 34.81 31.59
CA LEU A 41 33.83 33.62 30.73
C LEU A 41 32.74 32.67 31.26
N LYS A 42 32.61 32.54 32.59
CA LYS A 42 31.53 31.76 33.21
C LYS A 42 30.16 32.41 32.97
N LEU A 43 30.09 33.73 33.03
CA LEU A 43 28.86 34.47 32.72
C LEU A 43 28.49 34.30 31.23
N ALA A 44 29.46 34.41 30.32
CA ALA A 44 29.25 34.21 28.88
C ALA A 44 28.82 32.77 28.53
N LEU A 45 29.42 31.76 29.16
CA LEU A 45 29.04 30.36 28.97
C LEU A 45 27.65 30.06 29.55
N ALA A 46 27.31 30.63 30.70
CA ALA A 46 25.96 30.53 31.26
C ALA A 46 24.94 31.25 30.37
N PHE A 47 25.28 32.41 29.82
CA PHE A 47 24.43 33.13 28.87
C PHE A 47 24.25 32.33 27.58
N CYS A 48 25.32 31.75 27.01
CA CYS A 48 25.24 30.86 25.85
C CYS A 48 24.42 29.60 26.14
N PHE A 49 24.52 29.03 27.35
CA PHE A 49 23.70 27.88 27.74
C PHE A 49 22.22 28.25 27.87
N VAL A 50 21.89 29.38 28.50
CA VAL A 50 20.51 29.88 28.55
C VAL A 50 20.01 30.17 27.13
N PHE A 51 20.81 30.79 26.26
CA PHE A 51 20.46 31.04 24.87
C PHE A 51 20.20 29.73 24.11
N LEU A 52 21.09 28.74 24.22
CA LEU A 52 20.96 27.43 23.57
C LEU A 52 19.75 26.62 24.08
N VAL A 53 19.44 26.70 25.38
CA VAL A 53 18.27 26.03 25.98
C VAL A 53 16.97 26.78 25.66
N SER A 54 17.03 28.09 25.42
CA SER A 54 15.89 28.88 24.93
C SER A 54 15.56 28.63 23.46
N PHE A 55 16.54 28.28 22.62
CA PHE A 55 16.29 27.90 21.22
C PHE A 55 15.58 26.56 21.07
N ASP A 56 15.85 25.58 21.94
CA ASP A 56 15.19 24.26 21.90
C ASP A 56 13.71 24.31 22.34
N ARG A 57 13.27 25.41 22.98
CA ARG A 57 11.86 25.60 23.40
C ARG A 57 11.05 26.53 22.50
N ALA A 58 11.65 27.05 21.43
CA ALA A 58 11.01 28.02 20.54
C ALA A 58 10.47 27.41 19.23
N GLN A 59 10.17 26.10 19.18
CA GLN A 59 9.13 25.62 18.27
C GLN A 59 7.77 25.90 18.91
N ALA A 60 7.39 27.18 18.98
CA ALA A 60 6.00 27.53 19.25
C ALA A 60 5.18 27.02 18.06
N GLN A 61 4.53 25.87 18.23
CA GLN A 61 3.67 25.30 17.21
C GLN A 61 2.53 26.30 16.96
N LEU A 62 2.40 26.74 15.70
CA LEU A 62 1.42 27.74 15.30
C LEU A 62 0.04 27.41 15.88
N SER A 63 -0.54 28.35 16.61
CA SER A 63 -1.93 28.24 17.06
C SER A 63 -2.85 28.77 15.98
N LEU A 64 -3.71 27.91 15.46
CA LEU A 64 -4.70 28.23 14.44
C LEU A 64 -5.65 29.31 14.95
N SER A 65 -6.02 30.21 14.05
CA SER A 65 -7.02 31.24 14.30
C SER A 65 -8.43 30.64 14.36
N PRO A 66 -9.42 31.34 14.94
CA PRO A 66 -10.81 30.93 14.87
C PRO A 66 -11.37 30.80 13.44
N GLN A 67 -10.72 31.42 12.46
CA GLN A 67 -11.10 31.40 11.04
C GLN A 67 -10.48 30.21 10.29
N ALA A 68 -9.65 29.41 10.96
CA ALA A 68 -9.06 28.22 10.36
C ALA A 68 -10.13 27.21 9.97
N LYS A 69 -9.94 26.59 8.80
CA LYS A 69 -10.77 25.57 8.21
C LYS A 69 -9.95 24.29 8.05
N ILE A 70 -10.58 23.15 8.31
CA ILE A 70 -9.99 21.84 8.01
C ILE A 70 -11.00 21.04 7.17
N SER A 71 -10.54 20.51 6.05
CA SER A 71 -11.39 19.76 5.10
C SER A 71 -10.75 18.45 4.71
N LEU A 72 -11.57 17.42 4.49
CA LEU A 72 -11.16 16.26 3.72
C LEU A 72 -11.25 16.62 2.23
N ILE A 73 -10.17 16.38 1.50
CA ILE A 73 -10.13 16.44 0.04
C ILE A 73 -10.11 15.01 -0.46
N THR A 74 -11.10 14.64 -1.27
CA THR A 74 -11.22 13.33 -1.92
C THR A 74 -10.99 13.50 -3.41
N VAL A 75 -10.04 12.76 -3.96
CA VAL A 75 -9.65 12.80 -5.36
C VAL A 75 -10.00 11.47 -6.00
N GLY A 76 -10.72 11.51 -7.12
CA GLY A 76 -11.13 10.33 -7.86
C GLY A 76 -9.95 9.54 -8.46
N PRO A 77 -10.22 8.35 -9.02
CA PRO A 77 -9.23 7.51 -9.71
C PRO A 77 -8.45 8.28 -10.77
N GLY A 78 -7.18 7.94 -10.93
CA GLY A 78 -6.29 8.46 -11.98
C GLY A 78 -5.66 7.36 -12.81
N ASP A 79 -4.96 7.74 -13.87
CA ASP A 79 -4.52 6.79 -14.90
C ASP A 79 -3.39 5.86 -14.52
N ALA A 80 -2.48 6.32 -13.68
CA ALA A 80 -1.39 5.48 -13.20
C ALA A 80 -1.93 4.40 -12.23
N LEU A 81 -1.24 3.26 -12.18
CA LEU A 81 -1.62 2.15 -11.30
C LEU A 81 -1.70 2.58 -9.82
N TYR A 82 -0.75 3.42 -9.37
CA TYR A 82 -0.71 3.90 -7.99
C TYR A 82 -1.86 4.88 -7.64
N SER A 83 -2.50 5.48 -8.64
CA SER A 83 -3.61 6.43 -8.47
C SER A 83 -4.98 5.83 -8.83
N SER A 84 -5.03 4.56 -9.21
CA SER A 84 -6.24 3.91 -9.74
C SER A 84 -7.41 3.79 -8.73
N PHE A 85 -7.13 4.00 -7.45
CA PHE A 85 -8.14 3.95 -6.37
C PHE A 85 -8.48 5.33 -5.80
N GLY A 86 -7.94 6.40 -6.40
CA GLY A 86 -8.08 7.76 -5.90
C GLY A 86 -7.04 8.15 -4.87
N HIS A 87 -7.27 9.27 -4.19
CA HIS A 87 -6.42 9.78 -3.12
C HIS A 87 -7.22 10.61 -2.12
N SER A 88 -6.75 10.69 -0.87
CA SER A 88 -7.32 11.58 0.15
C SER A 88 -6.25 12.46 0.77
N ALA A 89 -6.62 13.69 1.12
CA ALA A 89 -5.78 14.64 1.85
C ALA A 89 -6.59 15.39 2.91
N LEU A 90 -5.95 15.80 4.01
CA LEU A 90 -6.53 16.79 4.93
C LEU A 90 -5.97 18.17 4.60
N TRP A 91 -6.84 19.10 4.26
CA TRP A 91 -6.47 20.48 3.95
C TRP A 91 -6.74 21.38 5.14
N VAL A 92 -5.67 21.98 5.69
CA VAL A 92 -5.73 23.00 6.74
C VAL A 92 -5.47 24.36 6.10
N TYR A 93 -6.47 25.23 6.19
CA TYR A 93 -6.42 26.59 5.66
C TYR A 93 -6.67 27.60 6.79
N ASP A 94 -5.82 28.61 6.91
CA ASP A 94 -6.01 29.70 7.88
C ASP A 94 -5.71 31.05 7.22
N PRO A 95 -6.73 31.89 6.93
CA PRO A 95 -6.54 33.15 6.23
C PRO A 95 -5.78 34.18 7.07
N VAL A 96 -5.82 34.11 8.41
CA VAL A 96 -5.15 35.07 9.29
C VAL A 96 -3.62 34.94 9.17
N TYR A 97 -3.13 33.72 9.01
CA TYR A 97 -1.71 33.41 8.89
C TYR A 97 -1.28 33.06 7.47
N GLN A 98 -2.19 33.16 6.50
CA GLN A 98 -1.99 32.70 5.11
C GLN A 98 -1.49 31.24 5.05
N LEU A 99 -2.02 30.41 5.94
CA LEU A 99 -1.69 28.98 6.00
C LEU A 99 -2.48 28.24 4.92
N ASP A 100 -1.79 27.55 4.02
CA ASP A 100 -2.37 26.63 3.04
C ASP A 100 -1.55 25.34 3.04
N ARG A 101 -2.06 24.32 3.74
CA ARG A 101 -1.35 23.06 3.98
C ARG A 101 -2.29 21.88 3.75
N ALA A 102 -2.14 21.21 2.61
CA ALA A 102 -2.79 19.94 2.32
C ALA A 102 -1.82 18.79 2.62
N TYR A 103 -2.19 17.97 3.60
CA TYR A 103 -1.42 16.85 4.11
C TYR A 103 -1.85 15.56 3.43
N SER A 104 -0.88 14.85 2.85
CA SER A 104 -1.08 13.61 2.13
C SER A 104 -0.17 12.52 2.70
N TYR A 105 -0.73 11.36 3.03
CA TYR A 105 0.04 10.16 3.33
C TYR A 105 0.25 9.35 2.04
N GLY A 106 1.29 8.52 1.99
CA GLY A 106 1.57 7.64 0.84
C GLY A 106 2.47 8.26 -0.22
N THR A 107 3.23 9.31 0.13
CA THR A 107 4.22 9.90 -0.78
C THR A 107 5.46 9.00 -0.87
N PHE A 108 6.01 8.82 -2.06
CA PHE A 108 7.24 8.08 -2.31
C PHE A 108 8.12 8.81 -3.34
N SER A 109 9.37 8.37 -3.51
CA SER A 109 10.29 8.91 -4.52
C SER A 109 10.94 7.80 -5.34
N PHE A 110 10.93 7.94 -6.67
CA PHE A 110 11.65 7.06 -7.60
C PHE A 110 13.17 7.16 -7.47
N GLU A 111 13.68 8.25 -6.91
CA GLU A 111 15.10 8.44 -6.62
C GLU A 111 15.56 7.60 -5.41
N THR A 112 14.62 6.94 -4.72
CA THR A 112 14.95 5.98 -3.68
C THR A 112 15.78 4.85 -4.27
N GLY A 113 17.05 4.74 -3.89
CA GLY A 113 17.94 3.67 -4.36
C GLY A 113 17.31 2.29 -4.20
N ASN A 114 17.40 1.47 -5.26
CA ASN A 114 16.76 0.17 -5.42
C ASN A 114 15.21 0.21 -5.33
N PHE A 115 14.58 1.27 -5.85
CA PHE A 115 13.12 1.48 -5.83
C PHE A 115 12.31 0.20 -6.09
N TYR A 116 12.52 -0.46 -7.24
CA TYR A 116 11.76 -1.65 -7.62
C TYR A 116 11.94 -2.82 -6.66
N VAL A 117 13.15 -3.03 -6.13
CA VAL A 117 13.41 -4.09 -5.14
C VAL A 117 12.68 -3.80 -3.83
N LYS A 118 12.69 -2.54 -3.37
CA LYS A 118 11.98 -2.13 -2.16
C LYS A 118 10.47 -2.18 -2.34
N PHE A 119 9.97 -1.77 -3.50
CA PHE A 119 8.56 -1.86 -3.86
C PHE A 119 8.08 -3.32 -3.86
N LEU A 120 8.78 -4.20 -4.57
CA LEU A 120 8.44 -5.63 -4.62
C LEU A 120 8.50 -6.27 -3.22
N ARG A 121 9.47 -5.91 -2.38
CA ARG A 121 9.58 -6.43 -1.01
C ARG A 121 8.58 -5.83 -0.01
N GLY A 122 7.85 -4.78 -0.37
CA GLY A 122 7.00 -4.04 0.57
C GLY A 122 7.79 -3.25 1.61
N THR A 123 8.99 -2.78 1.27
CA THR A 123 9.89 -2.02 2.15
C THR A 123 10.22 -0.62 1.61
N LEU A 124 9.44 -0.13 0.64
CA LEU A 124 9.58 1.24 0.14
C LEU A 124 9.23 2.23 1.25
N PRO A 125 10.07 3.24 1.53
CA PRO A 125 9.81 4.23 2.58
C PRO A 125 8.76 5.23 2.07
N TYR A 126 7.53 5.08 2.57
CA TYR A 126 6.47 6.05 2.29
C TYR A 126 6.47 7.13 3.37
N THR A 127 6.09 8.34 2.99
CA THR A 127 6.05 9.47 3.91
C THR A 127 4.73 10.23 3.87
N ILE A 128 4.46 10.95 4.96
CA ILE A 128 3.57 12.11 4.90
C ILE A 128 4.27 13.26 4.14
N SER A 129 3.51 13.98 3.32
CA SER A 129 3.92 15.20 2.65
C SER A 129 2.93 16.33 2.92
N VAL A 130 3.37 17.56 2.73
CA VAL A 130 2.54 18.75 2.87
C VAL A 130 2.87 19.73 1.75
N HIS A 131 1.85 20.17 1.04
CA HIS A 131 1.97 21.15 -0.04
C HIS A 131 0.73 22.06 -0.04
N PRO A 132 0.81 23.27 -0.62
CA PRO A 132 -0.37 24.09 -0.86
C PRO A 132 -1.41 23.33 -1.71
N LEU A 133 -2.71 23.56 -1.48
CA LEU A 133 -3.76 22.82 -2.20
C LEU A 133 -3.79 23.18 -3.68
N SER A 134 -3.63 24.46 -4.03
CA SER A 134 -3.78 24.96 -5.41
C SER A 134 -2.95 24.20 -6.47
N PRO A 135 -1.62 24.00 -6.33
CA PRO A 135 -0.84 23.26 -7.33
C PRO A 135 -1.23 21.77 -7.42
N GLN A 136 -1.61 21.15 -6.30
CA GLN A 136 -2.10 19.76 -6.30
C GLN A 136 -3.44 19.65 -7.02
N PHE A 137 -4.35 20.59 -6.77
CA PHE A 137 -5.65 20.67 -7.44
C PHE A 137 -5.49 20.84 -8.95
N ALA A 138 -4.60 21.74 -9.40
CA ALA A 138 -4.31 21.93 -10.82
C ALA A 138 -3.78 20.64 -11.47
N TYR A 139 -2.93 19.88 -10.78
CA TYR A 139 -2.45 18.59 -11.24
C TYR A 139 -3.60 17.57 -11.38
N TRP A 140 -4.43 17.38 -10.35
CA TRP A 140 -5.57 16.45 -10.41
C TRP A 140 -6.59 16.83 -11.48
N GLN A 141 -6.82 18.13 -11.69
CA GLN A 141 -7.66 18.62 -12.77
C GLN A 141 -7.05 18.29 -14.15
N SER A 142 -5.73 18.44 -14.32
CA SER A 142 -5.06 18.08 -15.58
C SER A 142 -5.10 16.59 -15.89
N GLU A 143 -5.23 15.74 -14.86
CA GLU A 143 -5.46 14.29 -14.99
C GLU A 143 -6.95 13.93 -15.15
N ASN A 144 -7.84 14.92 -15.28
CA ASN A 144 -9.29 14.72 -15.33
C ASN A 144 -9.86 13.93 -14.14
N ARG A 145 -9.40 14.22 -12.92
CA ARG A 145 -9.82 13.50 -11.70
C ARG A 145 -10.79 14.34 -10.88
N SER A 146 -11.96 13.81 -10.56
CA SER A 146 -12.93 14.49 -9.69
C SER A 146 -12.30 14.88 -8.36
N VAL A 147 -12.62 16.07 -7.86
CA VAL A 147 -12.14 16.58 -6.57
C VAL A 147 -13.33 17.06 -5.75
N LEU A 148 -13.53 16.44 -4.59
CA LEU A 148 -14.56 16.76 -3.61
C LEU A 148 -13.90 17.32 -2.34
N GLU A 149 -14.45 18.41 -1.82
CA GLU A 149 -14.06 18.98 -0.54
C GLU A 149 -15.20 18.79 0.47
N GLN A 150 -14.87 18.24 1.64
CA GLN A 150 -15.78 18.13 2.78
C GLN A 150 -15.20 18.90 3.97
N GLU A 151 -15.76 20.07 4.26
CA GLU A 151 -15.35 20.87 5.41
C GLU A 151 -15.83 20.21 6.71
N LEU A 152 -14.93 20.06 7.68
CA LEU A 152 -15.21 19.35 8.92
C LEU A 152 -15.68 20.30 10.03
N ARG A 153 -16.74 19.91 10.73
CA ARG A 153 -17.30 20.61 11.88
C ARG A 153 -16.49 20.37 13.15
N LEU A 154 -15.31 20.96 13.21
CA LEU A 154 -14.39 20.82 14.34
C LEU A 154 -14.39 22.08 15.22
N SER A 155 -14.36 21.90 16.54
CA SER A 155 -14.10 22.99 17.49
C SER A 155 -12.67 23.54 17.32
N PRO A 156 -12.37 24.77 17.76
CA PRO A 156 -11.02 25.32 17.70
C PRO A 156 -9.96 24.39 18.34
N GLN A 157 -10.31 23.73 19.45
CA GLN A 157 -9.43 22.79 20.13
C GLN A 157 -9.21 21.51 19.32
N GLN A 158 -10.26 20.96 18.69
CA GLN A 158 -10.13 19.80 17.80
C GLN A 158 -9.28 20.14 16.57
N LYS A 159 -9.50 21.31 15.95
CA LYS A 159 -8.68 21.80 14.83
C LYS A 159 -7.21 21.90 15.22
N GLN A 160 -6.92 22.49 16.37
CA GLN A 160 -5.53 22.61 16.86
C GLN A 160 -4.89 21.25 17.13
N ARG A 161 -5.63 20.30 17.75
CA ARG A 161 -5.11 18.95 18.00
C ARG A 161 -4.82 18.21 16.70
N LEU A 162 -5.70 18.30 15.71
CA LEU A 162 -5.50 17.69 14.39
C LEU A 162 -4.28 18.28 13.68
N TYR A 163 -4.14 19.61 13.67
CA TYR A 163 -2.98 20.28 13.11
C TYR A 163 -1.68 19.86 13.81
N ASN A 164 -1.66 19.84 15.15
CA ASN A 164 -0.50 19.41 15.90
C ASN A 164 -0.14 17.94 15.64
N TYR A 165 -1.14 17.07 15.48
CA TYR A 165 -0.93 15.66 15.11
C TYR A 165 -0.21 15.55 13.76
N LEU A 166 -0.70 16.26 12.74
CA LEU A 166 -0.14 16.25 11.38
C LEU A 166 1.28 16.84 11.36
N GLU A 167 1.51 17.96 12.04
CA GLU A 167 2.84 18.57 12.17
C GLU A 167 3.83 17.65 12.92
N THR A 168 3.35 16.93 13.94
CA THR A 168 4.17 15.94 14.65
C THR A 168 4.55 14.78 13.74
N ASN A 169 3.62 14.33 12.89
CA ASN A 169 3.88 13.28 11.90
C ASN A 169 4.88 13.75 10.84
N LEU A 170 4.92 15.04 10.49
CA LEU A 170 5.89 15.59 9.53
C LEU A 170 7.34 15.65 10.04
N LEU A 171 7.56 15.52 11.35
CA LEU A 171 8.91 15.57 11.91
C LEU A 171 9.80 14.48 11.27
N PRO A 172 11.10 14.73 11.03
CA PRO A 172 11.98 13.78 10.34
C PRO A 172 11.98 12.37 10.93
N GLN A 173 11.85 12.25 12.25
CA GLN A 173 11.80 10.98 12.97
C GLN A 173 10.45 10.24 12.90
N ASN A 174 9.37 10.91 12.48
CA ASN A 174 8.00 10.38 12.48
C ASN A 174 7.42 10.22 11.08
N ARG A 175 7.98 10.89 10.08
CA ARG A 175 7.36 11.03 8.76
C ARG A 175 7.34 9.78 7.91
N GLU A 176 8.25 8.84 8.15
CA GLU A 176 8.37 7.60 7.38
C GLU A 176 7.57 6.47 8.03
N TYR A 177 6.83 5.71 7.21
CA TYR A 177 6.05 4.57 7.67
C TYR A 177 5.99 3.47 6.60
N GLN A 178 5.62 2.27 7.03
CA GLN A 178 5.45 1.12 6.13
C GLN A 178 4.03 1.12 5.58
N TYR A 179 3.90 1.49 4.31
CA TYR A 179 2.61 1.48 3.62
C TYR A 179 2.07 0.06 3.50
N LYS A 180 0.81 -0.12 3.89
CA LYS A 180 0.04 -1.35 3.68
C LYS A 180 -1.26 -0.99 2.98
N PHE A 181 -1.43 -1.44 1.75
CA PHE A 181 -2.51 -0.97 0.88
C PHE A 181 -3.91 -1.00 1.52
N PHE A 182 -4.28 -2.06 2.25
CA PHE A 182 -5.59 -2.14 2.92
C PHE A 182 -5.65 -1.57 4.33
N TYR A 183 -4.51 -1.43 5.01
CA TYR A 183 -4.49 -1.26 6.47
C TYR A 183 -3.78 0.01 6.92
N ASP A 184 -2.89 0.57 6.11
CA ASP A 184 -2.03 1.70 6.46
C ASP A 184 -1.68 2.52 5.21
N ASN A 185 -2.60 3.39 4.79
CA ASN A 185 -2.56 4.10 3.52
C ASN A 185 -3.02 5.57 3.64
N CYS A 186 -3.19 6.25 2.50
CA CYS A 186 -3.61 7.65 2.44
C CYS A 186 -4.94 7.93 3.13
N SER A 187 -5.89 7.01 3.11
CA SER A 187 -7.21 7.16 3.71
C SER A 187 -7.23 6.74 5.18
N THR A 188 -6.66 5.58 5.52
CA THR A 188 -6.69 5.06 6.90
C THR A 188 -5.93 5.97 7.86
N ARG A 189 -4.80 6.54 7.44
CA ARG A 189 -4.03 7.50 8.25
C ARG A 189 -4.78 8.79 8.53
N LEU A 190 -5.58 9.29 7.60
CA LEU A 190 -6.37 10.52 7.80
C LEU A 190 -7.55 10.27 8.74
N ARG A 191 -8.21 9.10 8.62
CA ARG A 191 -9.20 8.64 9.61
C ARG A 191 -8.57 8.59 11.01
N ASP A 192 -7.41 7.96 11.15
CA ASP A 192 -6.73 7.81 12.44
C ASP A 192 -6.32 9.17 13.02
N ALA A 193 -5.84 10.09 12.18
CA ALA A 193 -5.53 11.47 12.59
C ALA A 193 -6.77 12.20 13.12
N LEU A 194 -7.91 12.08 12.43
CA LEU A 194 -9.17 12.68 12.88
C LEU A 194 -9.67 12.06 14.19
N GLN A 195 -9.62 10.73 14.32
CA GLN A 195 -9.99 10.02 15.53
C GLN A 195 -9.10 10.42 16.72
N ALA A 196 -7.79 10.54 16.50
CA ALA A 196 -6.85 11.00 17.54
C ALA A 196 -7.13 12.45 17.98
N ALA A 197 -7.56 13.32 17.07
CA ALA A 197 -7.88 14.71 17.39
C ALA A 197 -9.24 14.87 18.10
N CYS A 198 -10.23 14.04 17.77
CA CYS A 198 -11.59 14.15 18.28
C CYS A 198 -11.85 13.27 19.51
N GLY A 199 -11.18 12.13 19.64
CA GLY A 199 -11.46 11.14 20.69
C GLY A 199 -12.93 10.72 20.68
N ASP A 200 -13.51 10.56 21.87
CA ASP A 200 -14.88 10.07 22.05
C ASP A 200 -15.97 11.02 21.52
N SER A 201 -15.61 12.26 21.16
CA SER A 201 -16.56 13.18 20.52
C SER A 201 -16.91 12.76 19.09
N LEU A 202 -16.08 11.95 18.43
CA LEU A 202 -16.34 11.46 17.07
C LEU A 202 -17.08 10.13 17.11
N SER A 203 -18.25 10.09 16.50
CA SER A 203 -18.99 8.86 16.19
C SER A 203 -18.76 8.49 14.73
N PHE A 204 -17.81 7.57 14.52
CA PHE A 204 -17.41 7.07 13.20
C PHE A 204 -17.77 5.58 13.06
N ALA A 205 -18.80 5.28 12.28
CA ALA A 205 -19.25 3.91 12.05
C ALA A 205 -18.53 3.21 10.87
N GLY A 206 -17.66 3.94 10.15
CA GLY A 206 -17.07 3.48 8.89
C GLY A 206 -18.07 3.52 7.73
N TYR A 207 -17.75 2.80 6.65
CA TYR A 207 -18.58 2.70 5.45
C TYR A 207 -19.58 1.54 5.56
N THR A 208 -20.88 1.86 5.59
CA THR A 208 -21.95 0.89 5.88
C THR A 208 -22.89 0.63 4.70
N ARG A 209 -22.66 1.26 3.54
CA ARG A 209 -23.58 1.23 2.39
C ARG A 209 -23.48 -0.05 1.55
N GLU A 210 -22.31 -0.70 1.54
CA GLU A 210 -22.09 -1.99 0.86
C GLU A 210 -21.11 -2.85 1.66
N THR A 211 -21.30 -4.17 1.61
CA THR A 211 -20.40 -5.17 2.22
C THR A 211 -19.69 -5.95 1.13
N ARG A 212 -18.35 -5.91 1.11
CA ARG A 212 -17.50 -6.59 0.12
C ARG A 212 -16.21 -7.06 0.77
N SER A 213 -15.56 -8.05 0.17
CA SER A 213 -14.16 -8.35 0.50
C SER A 213 -13.21 -7.29 -0.01
N PHE A 214 -11.97 -7.27 0.48
CA PHE A 214 -10.93 -6.35 -0.02
C PHE A 214 -10.70 -6.50 -1.54
N ARG A 215 -10.69 -7.73 -2.04
CA ARG A 215 -10.58 -8.02 -3.47
C ARG A 215 -11.77 -7.47 -4.26
N GLN A 216 -12.99 -7.76 -3.83
CA GLN A 216 -14.20 -7.22 -4.48
C GLN A 216 -14.26 -5.68 -4.45
N TRP A 217 -13.64 -5.06 -3.46
CA TRP A 217 -13.44 -3.62 -3.42
C TRP A 217 -12.44 -3.14 -4.47
N ILE A 218 -11.30 -3.81 -4.65
CA ILE A 218 -10.34 -3.52 -5.73
C ILE A 218 -11.02 -3.64 -7.09
N ASP A 219 -11.70 -4.76 -7.35
CA ASP A 219 -12.31 -5.08 -8.64
C ASP A 219 -13.34 -4.03 -9.05
N LYS A 220 -14.07 -3.47 -8.08
CA LYS A 220 -15.07 -2.40 -8.32
C LYS A 220 -14.45 -1.18 -9.01
N TYR A 221 -13.20 -0.86 -8.72
CA TYR A 221 -12.48 0.27 -9.31
C TYR A 221 -11.68 -0.13 -10.55
N ALA A 222 -11.02 -1.29 -10.51
CA ALA A 222 -10.06 -1.68 -11.55
C ALA A 222 -10.71 -2.37 -12.77
N TYR A 223 -11.79 -3.14 -12.58
CA TYR A 223 -12.34 -4.02 -13.62
C TYR A 223 -12.74 -3.31 -14.92
N LYS A 224 -13.42 -2.16 -14.81
CA LYS A 224 -13.91 -1.42 -15.99
C LYS A 224 -12.85 -0.54 -16.63
N GLN A 225 -12.02 0.11 -15.82
CA GLN A 225 -11.07 1.10 -16.33
C GLN A 225 -9.75 0.47 -16.75
N LYS A 226 -9.30 -0.61 -16.08
CA LYS A 226 -7.95 -1.17 -16.21
C LYS A 226 -7.97 -2.71 -16.06
N PRO A 227 -8.62 -3.44 -16.97
CA PRO A 227 -8.86 -4.88 -16.82
C PRO A 227 -7.56 -5.72 -16.75
N TRP A 228 -6.46 -5.29 -17.38
CA TRP A 228 -5.15 -5.95 -17.24
C TRP A 228 -4.53 -5.74 -15.87
N SER A 229 -4.67 -4.53 -15.31
CA SER A 229 -4.18 -4.22 -13.96
C SER A 229 -4.98 -4.98 -12.92
N ASP A 230 -6.30 -5.04 -13.09
CA ASP A 230 -7.24 -5.83 -12.28
C ASP A 230 -6.79 -7.30 -12.21
N PHE A 231 -6.66 -7.95 -13.36
CA PHE A 231 -6.17 -9.34 -13.44
C PHE A 231 -4.78 -9.52 -12.82
N GLY A 232 -3.85 -8.58 -13.04
CA GLY A 232 -2.51 -8.63 -12.47
C GLY A 232 -2.48 -8.50 -10.95
N MET A 233 -3.35 -7.65 -10.38
CA MET A 233 -3.50 -7.51 -8.93
C MET A 233 -4.11 -8.76 -8.32
N ASP A 234 -5.17 -9.31 -8.94
CA ASP A 234 -5.79 -10.55 -8.50
C ASP A 234 -4.81 -11.72 -8.47
N LEU A 235 -3.97 -11.84 -9.50
CA LEU A 235 -2.90 -12.83 -9.57
C LEU A 235 -1.86 -12.67 -8.47
N ALA A 236 -1.62 -11.44 -8.00
CA ALA A 236 -0.61 -11.14 -6.99
C ALA A 236 -1.13 -11.37 -5.55
N ILE A 237 -2.39 -11.06 -5.28
CA ILE A 237 -2.99 -11.10 -3.94
C ILE A 237 -3.61 -12.47 -3.62
N GLY A 238 -3.50 -12.90 -2.36
CA GLY A 238 -3.98 -14.19 -1.90
C GLY A 238 -5.21 -14.13 -1.00
N ALA A 239 -5.46 -15.22 -0.27
CA ALA A 239 -6.65 -15.40 0.56
C ALA A 239 -6.98 -14.28 1.58
N PRO A 240 -6.01 -13.55 2.17
CA PRO A 240 -6.34 -12.42 3.06
C PRO A 240 -7.19 -11.34 2.38
N SER A 241 -7.11 -11.23 1.05
CA SER A 241 -7.92 -10.26 0.30
C SER A 241 -9.36 -10.73 0.08
N ASP A 242 -9.69 -11.99 0.38
CA ASP A 242 -11.05 -12.55 0.32
C ASP A 242 -11.85 -12.32 1.60
N GLU A 243 -11.22 -11.79 2.66
CA GLU A 243 -11.91 -11.45 3.90
C GLU A 243 -12.87 -10.28 3.67
N ILE A 244 -14.08 -10.40 4.21
CA ILE A 244 -15.06 -9.32 4.20
C ILE A 244 -14.52 -8.16 5.04
N ALA A 245 -14.34 -7.00 4.40
CA ALA A 245 -13.86 -5.81 5.10
C ALA A 245 -14.92 -5.33 6.09
N THR A 246 -14.50 -5.03 7.33
CA THR A 246 -15.37 -4.31 8.27
C THR A 246 -15.72 -2.92 7.72
N PRO A 247 -16.79 -2.26 8.21
CA PRO A 247 -17.12 -0.89 7.79
C PRO A 247 -15.95 0.09 7.92
N GLU A 248 -15.16 -0.03 8.99
CA GLU A 248 -13.95 0.76 9.17
C GLU A 248 -12.87 0.40 8.15
N GLN A 249 -12.61 -0.90 7.93
CA GLN A 249 -11.60 -1.34 6.97
C GLN A 249 -11.96 -0.92 5.53
N ALA A 250 -13.24 -0.92 5.16
CA ALA A 250 -13.70 -0.48 3.85
C ALA A 250 -13.33 0.98 3.53
N THR A 251 -13.01 1.80 4.54
CA THR A 251 -12.52 3.18 4.38
C THR A 251 -11.05 3.29 3.97
N PHE A 252 -10.37 2.16 3.68
CA PHE A 252 -9.08 2.17 2.98
C PHE A 252 -9.17 2.86 1.61
N LEU A 253 -10.37 2.90 1.01
CA LEU A 253 -10.66 3.61 -0.23
C LEU A 253 -11.09 5.07 0.04
N PRO A 254 -10.52 6.05 -0.66
CA PRO A 254 -10.88 7.47 -0.56
C PRO A 254 -12.39 7.78 -0.62
N ASP A 255 -13.11 7.22 -1.59
CA ASP A 255 -14.55 7.49 -1.73
C ASP A 255 -15.36 6.88 -0.58
N ASN A 256 -14.95 5.71 -0.10
CA ASN A 256 -15.59 5.08 1.06
C ASN A 256 -15.33 5.88 2.34
N LEU A 257 -14.12 6.44 2.51
CA LEU A 257 -13.81 7.35 3.61
C LEU A 257 -14.67 8.61 3.55
N SER A 258 -14.78 9.21 2.37
CA SER A 258 -15.59 10.40 2.14
C SER A 258 -17.06 10.17 2.46
N ALA A 259 -17.63 9.06 1.98
CA ALA A 259 -18.99 8.64 2.32
C ALA A 259 -19.16 8.37 3.83
N ALA A 260 -18.18 7.71 4.46
CA ALA A 260 -18.21 7.48 5.90
C ALA A 260 -18.16 8.80 6.69
N PHE A 261 -17.42 9.81 6.22
CA PHE A 261 -17.39 11.15 6.85
C PHE A 261 -18.73 11.85 6.73
N THR A 262 -19.40 11.77 5.57
CA THR A 262 -20.77 12.28 5.38
C THR A 262 -21.73 11.68 6.41
N ASP A 263 -21.61 10.38 6.66
CA ASP A 263 -22.52 9.63 7.55
C ASP A 263 -22.13 9.75 9.04
N SER A 264 -20.94 10.29 9.34
CA SER A 264 -20.39 10.41 10.70
C SER A 264 -20.94 11.62 11.46
N LYS A 265 -20.89 11.52 12.79
CA LYS A 265 -21.38 12.57 13.71
C LYS A 265 -20.30 13.00 14.69
N ILE A 266 -20.41 14.23 15.19
CA ILE A 266 -19.51 14.79 16.19
C ILE A 266 -20.30 15.47 17.30
N ALA A 267 -19.90 15.23 18.55
CA ALA A 267 -20.46 15.89 19.72
C ALA A 267 -19.71 17.20 20.03
N ASP A 268 -20.46 18.26 20.32
CA ASP A 268 -19.88 19.51 20.81
C ASP A 268 -19.58 19.47 22.33
N ALA A 269 -19.10 20.58 22.88
CA ALA A 269 -18.79 20.69 24.30
C ALA A 269 -20.02 20.59 25.23
N ALA A 270 -21.23 20.79 24.70
CA ALA A 270 -22.49 20.61 25.43
C ALA A 270 -23.06 19.19 25.26
N GLY A 271 -22.38 18.32 24.48
CA GLY A 271 -22.83 16.97 24.18
C GLY A 271 -23.88 16.90 23.06
N GLN A 272 -24.15 18.00 22.36
CA GLN A 272 -25.06 17.99 21.23
C GLN A 272 -24.40 17.30 20.03
N VAL A 273 -25.07 16.27 19.51
CA VAL A 273 -24.59 15.50 18.37
C VAL A 273 -24.98 16.19 17.07
N GLN A 274 -24.00 16.45 16.20
CA GLN A 274 -24.17 17.13 14.93
C GLN A 274 -23.47 16.35 13.79
N PRO A 275 -23.81 16.58 12.51
CA PRO A 275 -23.06 16.00 11.40
C PRO A 275 -21.58 16.42 11.44
N LEU A 276 -20.68 15.47 11.17
CA LEU A 276 -19.23 15.75 11.08
C LEU A 276 -18.94 16.69 9.91
N VAL A 277 -19.54 16.46 8.75
CA VAL A 277 -19.37 17.31 7.57
C VAL A 277 -20.24 18.56 7.74
N LEU A 278 -19.58 19.73 7.75
CA LEU A 278 -20.22 21.03 7.83
C LEU A 278 -20.79 21.46 6.47
N SER A 279 -20.00 21.30 5.41
CA SER A 279 -20.40 21.60 4.03
C SER A 279 -19.61 20.75 3.05
N GLU A 280 -20.16 20.55 1.86
CA GLU A 280 -19.55 19.79 0.77
C GLU A 280 -19.50 20.63 -0.50
N ARG A 281 -18.37 20.58 -1.22
CA ARG A 281 -18.14 21.32 -2.46
C ARG A 281 -17.45 20.42 -3.48
N VAL A 282 -18.09 20.20 -4.62
CA VAL A 282 -17.45 19.62 -5.80
C VAL A 282 -16.53 20.70 -6.40
N MET A 283 -15.23 20.57 -6.20
CA MET A 283 -14.23 21.50 -6.73
C MET A 283 -13.98 21.26 -8.23
N TYR A 284 -14.04 20.00 -8.65
CA TYR A 284 -13.95 19.59 -10.05
C TYR A 284 -14.70 18.27 -10.25
N ALA A 285 -15.46 18.16 -11.34
CA ALA A 285 -16.10 16.91 -11.75
C ALA A 285 -15.39 16.41 -13.01
N ALA A 286 -14.87 15.18 -12.96
CA ALA A 286 -14.28 14.54 -14.13
C ALA A 286 -15.33 14.42 -15.24
N TYR A 287 -14.92 14.69 -16.48
CA TYR A 287 -15.76 14.34 -17.63
C TYR A 287 -15.65 12.83 -17.89
N PRO A 288 -16.73 12.17 -18.36
CA PRO A 288 -16.68 10.77 -18.72
C PRO A 288 -15.61 10.53 -19.79
N GLU A 289 -14.75 9.54 -19.58
CA GLU A 289 -13.87 9.02 -20.63
C GLU A 289 -14.58 7.94 -21.41
N GLU A 290 -14.33 7.87 -22.73
CA GLU A 290 -14.84 6.78 -23.55
C GLU A 290 -14.28 5.46 -23.05
N GLU A 291 -15.16 4.48 -22.82
CA GLU A 291 -14.73 3.13 -22.50
C GLU A 291 -13.91 2.57 -23.68
N SER A 292 -12.61 2.35 -23.46
CA SER A 292 -11.76 1.74 -24.48
C SER A 292 -12.20 0.29 -24.68
N ILE A 293 -12.77 -0.03 -25.85
CA ILE A 293 -13.07 -1.40 -26.30
C ILE A 293 -11.77 -2.08 -26.74
N GLY A 294 -10.84 -2.22 -25.80
CA GLY A 294 -9.54 -2.84 -26.01
C GLY A 294 -9.58 -4.35 -25.85
N LEU A 295 -8.46 -4.99 -26.18
CA LEU A 295 -8.22 -6.40 -25.86
C LEU A 295 -8.15 -6.57 -24.34
N THR A 296 -9.22 -7.08 -23.72
CA THR A 296 -9.24 -7.41 -22.28
C THR A 296 -8.53 -8.75 -22.02
N PRO A 297 -8.06 -9.04 -20.80
CA PRO A 297 -7.48 -10.34 -20.47
C PRO A 297 -8.47 -11.48 -20.75
N MET A 298 -9.76 -11.25 -20.46
CA MET A 298 -10.80 -12.25 -20.69
C MET A 298 -10.90 -12.63 -22.17
N ILE A 299 -10.93 -11.66 -23.08
CA ILE A 299 -10.92 -11.90 -24.53
C ILE A 299 -9.62 -12.57 -24.96
N PHE A 300 -8.48 -12.04 -24.51
CA PHE A 300 -7.16 -12.57 -24.86
C PHE A 300 -7.01 -14.05 -24.49
N PHE A 301 -7.30 -14.42 -23.25
CA PHE A 301 -7.10 -15.79 -22.79
C PHE A 301 -8.11 -16.77 -23.39
N TRP A 302 -9.35 -16.36 -23.70
CA TRP A 302 -10.28 -17.20 -24.46
C TRP A 302 -9.83 -17.43 -25.90
N VAL A 303 -9.37 -16.38 -26.59
CA VAL A 303 -8.82 -16.52 -27.95
C VAL A 303 -7.59 -17.43 -27.92
N LEU A 304 -6.69 -17.23 -26.95
CA LEU A 304 -5.52 -18.09 -26.75
C LEU A 304 -5.91 -19.56 -26.48
N ALA A 305 -6.89 -19.79 -25.61
CA ALA A 305 -7.41 -21.13 -25.33
C ALA A 305 -8.00 -21.80 -26.58
N GLY A 306 -8.76 -21.05 -27.39
CA GLY A 306 -9.30 -21.55 -28.67
C GLY A 306 -8.22 -21.92 -29.67
N LEU A 307 -7.19 -21.07 -29.83
CA LEU A 307 -6.05 -21.35 -30.72
C LEU A 307 -5.24 -22.57 -30.25
N ILE A 308 -5.01 -22.69 -28.94
CA ILE A 308 -4.32 -23.84 -28.35
C ILE A 308 -5.15 -25.12 -28.55
N LEU A 309 -6.46 -25.07 -28.37
CA LEU A 309 -7.35 -26.20 -28.62
C LEU A 309 -7.29 -26.62 -30.10
N ALA A 310 -7.42 -25.68 -31.04
CA ALA A 310 -7.32 -25.95 -32.47
C ALA A 310 -5.98 -26.59 -32.86
N TYR A 311 -4.87 -26.04 -32.35
CA TYR A 311 -3.54 -26.63 -32.54
C TYR A 311 -3.44 -28.04 -31.95
N THR A 312 -3.99 -28.26 -30.75
CA THR A 312 -4.00 -29.57 -30.09
C THR A 312 -4.78 -30.61 -30.90
N VAL A 313 -5.96 -30.25 -31.41
CA VAL A 313 -6.77 -31.12 -32.28
C VAL A 313 -6.01 -31.44 -33.58
N TRP A 314 -5.35 -30.46 -34.19
CA TRP A 314 -4.52 -30.68 -35.38
C TRP A 314 -3.34 -31.62 -35.10
N GLN A 315 -2.66 -31.48 -33.95
CA GLN A 315 -1.58 -32.40 -33.55
C GLN A 315 -2.09 -33.84 -33.39
N LEU A 316 -3.24 -34.02 -32.73
CA LEU A 316 -3.86 -35.33 -32.55
C LEU A 316 -4.25 -35.98 -33.89
N LYS A 317 -4.74 -35.19 -34.86
CA LYS A 317 -5.13 -35.69 -36.20
C LYS A 317 -3.94 -36.01 -37.10
N THR A 318 -2.80 -35.36 -36.91
CA THR A 318 -1.63 -35.50 -37.79
C THR A 318 -0.54 -36.42 -37.24
N ASP A 319 -0.72 -36.95 -36.03
CA ASP A 319 0.28 -37.75 -35.28
C ASP A 319 1.67 -37.08 -35.16
N ARG A 320 1.73 -35.75 -35.32
CA ARG A 320 2.98 -34.99 -35.23
C ARG A 320 3.32 -34.68 -33.78
N LEU A 321 4.19 -35.50 -33.20
CA LEU A 321 4.71 -35.28 -31.85
C LEU A 321 5.60 -34.03 -31.82
N ASN A 322 5.14 -32.98 -31.12
CA ASN A 322 5.90 -31.75 -30.88
C ASN A 322 5.56 -31.12 -29.53
N PHE A 323 6.61 -30.82 -28.75
CA PHE A 323 6.51 -30.25 -27.40
C PHE A 323 7.01 -28.80 -27.31
N THR A 324 7.32 -28.12 -28.43
CA THR A 324 7.80 -26.73 -28.39
C THR A 324 6.79 -25.79 -27.72
N LEU A 325 5.51 -25.91 -28.06
CA LEU A 325 4.45 -25.14 -27.42
C LEU A 325 4.39 -25.42 -25.91
N ASP A 326 4.47 -26.70 -25.52
CA ASP A 326 4.42 -27.10 -24.11
C ASP A 326 5.59 -26.52 -23.32
N LYS A 327 6.80 -26.55 -23.89
CA LYS A 327 7.97 -25.93 -23.26
C LYS A 327 7.76 -24.44 -23.01
N ILE A 328 7.29 -23.69 -24.02
CA ILE A 328 7.04 -22.25 -23.88
C ILE A 328 5.94 -21.99 -22.85
N LEU A 329 4.80 -22.66 -22.99
CA LEU A 329 3.65 -22.49 -22.11
C LEU A 329 4.02 -22.79 -20.65
N PHE A 330 4.56 -23.98 -20.38
CA PHE A 330 4.88 -24.39 -19.02
C PHE A 330 6.09 -23.65 -18.43
N SER A 331 6.99 -23.08 -19.25
CA SER A 331 7.98 -22.13 -18.76
C SER A 331 7.32 -20.84 -18.24
N ILE A 332 6.35 -20.27 -18.96
CA ILE A 332 5.60 -19.09 -18.51
C ILE A 332 4.84 -19.41 -17.21
N ILE A 333 4.11 -20.54 -17.17
CA ILE A 333 3.38 -21.00 -15.98
C ILE A 333 4.32 -21.19 -14.79
N GLY A 334 5.48 -21.82 -15.00
CA GLY A 334 6.48 -22.01 -13.95
C GLY A 334 7.08 -20.69 -13.44
N LEU A 335 7.34 -19.73 -14.33
CA LEU A 335 7.80 -18.39 -13.95
C LEU A 335 6.74 -17.63 -13.14
N THR A 336 5.47 -17.70 -13.54
CA THR A 336 4.35 -17.15 -12.77
C THR A 336 4.29 -17.79 -11.38
N GLY A 337 4.48 -19.11 -11.28
CA GLY A 337 4.56 -19.80 -10.01
C GLY A 337 5.68 -19.30 -9.10
N TRP A 338 6.88 -19.10 -9.66
CA TRP A 338 7.99 -18.54 -8.90
C TRP A 338 7.77 -17.08 -8.49
N LEU A 339 7.08 -16.28 -9.31
CA LEU A 339 6.64 -14.94 -8.93
C LEU A 339 5.70 -15.01 -7.72
N ILE A 340 4.71 -15.90 -7.72
CA ILE A 340 3.79 -16.09 -6.58
C ILE A 340 4.55 -16.56 -5.33
N VAL A 341 5.48 -17.51 -5.45
CA VAL A 341 6.35 -17.94 -4.32
C VAL A 341 7.14 -16.77 -3.75
N LEU A 342 7.70 -15.92 -4.62
CA LEU A 342 8.42 -14.72 -4.18
C LEU A 342 7.49 -13.75 -3.47
N LEU A 343 6.29 -13.48 -4.00
CA LEU A 343 5.31 -12.58 -3.37
C LEU A 343 4.83 -13.11 -2.02
N TRP A 344 4.64 -14.42 -1.91
CA TRP A 344 4.18 -15.08 -0.69
C TRP A 344 5.27 -15.11 0.38
N PHE A 345 6.48 -15.60 0.08
CA PHE A 345 7.51 -15.82 1.11
C PHE A 345 8.60 -14.75 1.16
N GLY A 346 8.79 -14.00 0.07
CA GLY A 346 9.90 -13.05 -0.10
C GLY A 346 9.53 -11.58 0.08
N THR A 347 8.29 -11.26 0.48
CA THR A 347 7.81 -9.89 0.65
C THR A 347 7.08 -9.68 1.97
N ASN A 348 7.00 -8.42 2.40
CA ASN A 348 6.29 -8.02 3.62
C ASN A 348 4.85 -7.55 3.34
N HIS A 349 4.28 -7.86 2.17
CA HIS A 349 2.94 -7.40 1.80
C HIS A 349 1.83 -8.03 2.66
N GLY A 350 2.01 -9.28 3.09
CA GLY A 350 1.07 -10.04 3.93
C GLY A 350 -0.21 -10.46 3.19
N VAL A 351 -0.79 -9.57 2.38
CA VAL A 351 -2.01 -9.79 1.57
C VAL A 351 -1.79 -10.73 0.38
N THR A 352 -0.53 -11.02 0.05
CA THR A 352 -0.09 -11.94 -1.00
C THR A 352 0.04 -13.39 -0.51
N ASN A 353 -0.14 -13.63 0.80
CA ASN A 353 -0.06 -14.96 1.39
C ASN A 353 -1.25 -15.83 0.99
N TRP A 354 -1.08 -17.16 1.05
CA TRP A 354 -2.14 -18.12 0.73
C TRP A 354 -2.75 -17.88 -0.65
N ASN A 355 -1.91 -17.56 -1.63
CA ASN A 355 -2.34 -17.34 -3.00
C ASN A 355 -2.54 -18.69 -3.70
N TYR A 356 -3.81 -19.05 -3.90
CA TYR A 356 -4.22 -20.32 -4.50
C TYR A 356 -3.91 -20.43 -6.00
N ASP A 357 -3.52 -19.35 -6.67
CA ASP A 357 -3.06 -19.43 -8.06
C ASP A 357 -1.79 -20.27 -8.22
N ILE A 358 -1.06 -20.51 -7.13
CA ILE A 358 0.09 -21.44 -7.11
C ILE A 358 -0.27 -22.87 -7.56
N LEU A 359 -1.55 -23.27 -7.46
CA LEU A 359 -2.02 -24.59 -7.84
C LEU A 359 -1.96 -24.78 -9.36
N TRP A 360 -2.41 -23.81 -10.15
CA TRP A 360 -2.33 -23.87 -11.60
C TRP A 360 -1.00 -23.31 -12.12
N ALA A 361 -0.48 -22.25 -11.50
CA ALA A 361 0.84 -21.66 -11.74
C ALA A 361 1.92 -22.44 -10.96
N PHE A 362 2.02 -23.76 -11.21
CA PHE A 362 2.87 -24.61 -10.38
C PHE A 362 4.37 -24.40 -10.69
N PRO A 363 5.21 -23.97 -9.72
CA PRO A 363 6.59 -23.51 -9.99
C PRO A 363 7.53 -24.61 -10.50
N LEU A 364 7.23 -25.88 -10.19
CA LEU A 364 8.04 -27.01 -10.66
C LEU A 364 7.93 -27.24 -12.17
N TRP A 365 6.99 -26.60 -12.87
CA TRP A 365 6.99 -26.63 -14.34
C TRP A 365 8.29 -26.12 -14.94
N LEU A 366 8.93 -25.10 -14.35
CA LEU A 366 10.14 -24.50 -14.88
C LEU A 366 11.33 -25.49 -15.02
N PRO A 367 11.68 -26.31 -14.01
CA PRO A 367 12.67 -27.38 -14.22
C PRO A 367 12.12 -28.56 -15.02
N VAL A 368 10.82 -28.84 -14.96
CA VAL A 368 10.21 -29.99 -15.65
C VAL A 368 10.22 -29.83 -17.17
N VAL A 369 10.19 -28.59 -17.70
CA VAL A 369 10.18 -28.38 -19.17
C VAL A 369 11.38 -28.99 -19.89
N PHE A 370 12.52 -29.16 -19.20
CA PHE A 370 13.73 -29.77 -19.77
C PHE A 370 13.60 -31.27 -20.00
N TYR A 371 12.63 -31.94 -19.36
CA TYR A 371 12.37 -33.37 -19.52
C TYR A 371 11.41 -33.68 -20.68
N PHE A 372 10.80 -32.66 -21.32
CA PHE A 372 10.05 -32.88 -22.56
C PHE A 372 10.99 -33.32 -23.68
N SER A 373 10.84 -34.58 -24.09
CA SER A 373 11.59 -35.21 -25.16
C SER A 373 10.67 -36.07 -26.01
N LYS A 374 10.97 -36.16 -27.30
CA LYS A 374 10.25 -37.01 -28.26
C LYS A 374 10.72 -38.47 -28.22
N THR A 375 11.88 -38.74 -27.61
CA THR A 375 12.57 -40.04 -27.73
C THR A 375 12.56 -40.83 -26.43
N LYS A 376 12.56 -40.17 -25.27
CA LYS A 376 12.62 -40.83 -23.97
C LYS A 376 11.96 -39.98 -22.90
N LYS A 377 11.28 -40.61 -21.94
CA LYS A 377 10.69 -39.94 -20.78
C LYS A 377 11.15 -40.57 -19.47
N PRO A 378 11.28 -39.81 -18.38
CA PRO A 378 11.54 -40.40 -17.07
C PRO A 378 10.28 -41.11 -16.53
N ALA A 379 10.48 -42.17 -15.75
CA ALA A 379 9.38 -42.98 -15.19
C ALA A 379 8.42 -42.18 -14.29
N TRP A 380 8.91 -41.13 -13.63
CA TRP A 380 8.10 -40.27 -12.75
C TRP A 380 7.20 -39.29 -13.51
N PHE A 381 7.40 -39.09 -14.82
CA PHE A 381 6.75 -37.99 -15.54
C PHE A 381 5.22 -38.13 -15.63
N GLN A 382 4.71 -39.36 -15.78
CA GLN A 382 3.27 -39.62 -15.77
C GLN A 382 2.65 -39.29 -14.41
N TRP A 383 3.29 -39.71 -13.32
CA TRP A 383 2.84 -39.38 -11.96
C TRP A 383 2.83 -37.88 -11.70
N PHE A 384 3.82 -37.15 -12.23
CA PHE A 384 3.84 -35.69 -12.17
C PHE A 384 2.63 -35.07 -12.89
N LEU A 385 2.30 -35.52 -14.10
CA LEU A 385 1.15 -35.01 -14.86
C LEU A 385 -0.18 -35.32 -14.17
N MET A 386 -0.34 -36.52 -13.60
CA MET A 386 -1.52 -36.88 -12.82
C MET A 386 -1.65 -35.98 -11.58
N GLY A 387 -0.54 -35.77 -10.86
CA GLY A 387 -0.50 -34.85 -9.72
C GLY A 387 -0.88 -33.42 -10.11
N TYR A 388 -0.33 -32.90 -11.21
CA TYR A 388 -0.69 -31.57 -11.71
C TYR A 388 -2.15 -31.49 -12.17
N GLY A 389 -2.70 -32.56 -12.77
CA GLY A 389 -4.12 -32.65 -13.11
C GLY A 389 -5.02 -32.51 -11.87
N LEU A 390 -4.63 -33.10 -10.74
CA LEU A 390 -5.32 -32.90 -9.46
C LEU A 390 -5.19 -31.45 -8.94
N LEU A 391 -4.03 -30.81 -9.09
CA LEU A 391 -3.86 -29.40 -8.73
C LEU A 391 -4.75 -28.48 -9.58
N LEU A 392 -4.86 -28.73 -10.88
CA LEU A 392 -5.79 -28.01 -11.77
C LEU A 392 -7.25 -28.21 -11.34
N LEU A 393 -7.63 -29.43 -10.94
CA LEU A 393 -8.96 -29.69 -10.40
C LEU A 393 -9.21 -28.89 -9.12
N PHE A 394 -8.28 -28.89 -8.16
CA PHE A 394 -8.41 -28.10 -6.94
C PHE A 394 -8.41 -26.59 -7.19
N SER A 395 -7.72 -26.12 -8.22
CA SER A 395 -7.75 -24.71 -8.64
C SER A 395 -9.16 -24.24 -8.98
N THR A 396 -10.05 -25.14 -9.44
CA THR A 396 -11.45 -24.77 -9.76
C THR A 396 -12.25 -24.37 -8.53
N GLY A 397 -11.88 -24.83 -7.33
CA GLY A 397 -12.53 -24.46 -6.07
C GLY A 397 -12.38 -22.98 -5.69
N ASN A 398 -11.39 -22.28 -6.26
CA ASN A 398 -11.16 -20.86 -6.02
C ASN A 398 -11.93 -19.94 -6.99
N LEU A 399 -12.50 -20.47 -8.08
CA LEU A 399 -13.06 -19.66 -9.18
C LEU A 399 -14.17 -18.71 -8.75
N LEU A 400 -15.01 -19.09 -7.78
CA LEU A 400 -16.14 -18.25 -7.34
C LEU A 400 -15.70 -16.99 -6.57
N LYS A 401 -14.47 -16.96 -6.07
CA LYS A 401 -13.93 -15.86 -5.25
C LYS A 401 -12.85 -15.05 -5.98
N HIS A 402 -12.57 -15.40 -7.22
CA HIS A 402 -11.38 -14.94 -7.94
C HIS A 402 -11.74 -14.46 -9.36
N ASN A 403 -10.78 -13.81 -10.01
CA ASN A 403 -10.93 -13.33 -11.38
C ASN A 403 -11.31 -14.45 -12.34
N TYR A 404 -12.39 -14.27 -13.11
CA TYR A 404 -12.87 -15.27 -14.07
C TYR A 404 -11.93 -15.47 -15.27
N VAL A 405 -10.90 -14.63 -15.43
CA VAL A 405 -9.80 -14.85 -16.38
C VAL A 405 -9.08 -16.17 -16.14
N VAL A 406 -9.11 -16.71 -14.92
CA VAL A 406 -8.53 -18.03 -14.62
C VAL A 406 -9.26 -19.17 -15.34
N ILE A 407 -10.53 -19.02 -15.72
CA ILE A 407 -11.30 -20.08 -16.41
C ILE A 407 -10.65 -20.52 -17.74
N PRO A 408 -10.41 -19.62 -18.73
CA PRO A 408 -9.74 -20.01 -19.96
C PRO A 408 -8.29 -20.47 -19.75
N ILE A 409 -7.60 -19.96 -18.71
CA ILE A 409 -6.26 -20.43 -18.33
C ILE A 409 -6.32 -21.89 -17.88
N LEU A 410 -7.28 -22.27 -17.04
CA LEU A 410 -7.47 -23.67 -16.65
C LEU A 410 -7.86 -24.53 -17.87
N ALA A 411 -8.74 -24.04 -18.73
CA ALA A 411 -9.17 -24.77 -19.93
C ALA A 411 -7.99 -25.07 -20.88
N LEU A 412 -7.11 -24.10 -21.15
CA LEU A 412 -5.94 -24.31 -22.00
C LEU A 412 -4.92 -25.26 -21.33
N LEU A 413 -4.72 -25.18 -20.02
CA LEU A 413 -3.79 -26.05 -19.29
C LEU A 413 -4.30 -27.50 -19.26
N ILE A 414 -5.58 -27.71 -18.94
CA ILE A 414 -6.23 -29.02 -18.97
C ILE A 414 -6.09 -29.65 -20.37
N THR A 415 -6.36 -28.86 -21.42
CA THR A 415 -6.22 -29.32 -22.82
C THR A 415 -4.80 -29.78 -23.13
N ARG A 416 -3.77 -29.02 -22.72
CA ARG A 416 -2.37 -29.40 -22.96
C ARG A 416 -1.92 -30.58 -22.11
N VAL A 417 -2.31 -30.65 -20.85
CA VAL A 417 -2.00 -31.80 -19.97
C VAL A 417 -2.60 -33.08 -20.54
N TYR A 418 -3.85 -33.05 -21.01
CA TYR A 418 -4.49 -34.18 -21.67
C TYR A 418 -3.72 -34.63 -22.91
N TYR A 419 -3.33 -33.69 -23.79
CA TYR A 419 -2.53 -33.99 -24.97
C TYR A 419 -1.19 -34.63 -24.63
N ILE A 420 -0.46 -34.07 -23.66
CA ILE A 420 0.84 -34.59 -23.24
C ILE A 420 0.66 -36.00 -22.72
N ASN A 421 -0.30 -36.23 -21.81
CA ASN A 421 -0.52 -37.53 -21.20
C ASN A 421 -0.77 -38.64 -22.24
N ASN A 422 -1.63 -38.38 -23.23
CA ASN A 422 -1.90 -39.34 -24.29
C ASN A 422 -0.72 -39.51 -25.25
N SER A 423 0.08 -38.45 -25.45
CA SER A 423 1.28 -38.51 -26.28
C SER A 423 2.42 -39.28 -25.63
N LEU A 424 2.45 -39.39 -24.29
CA LEU A 424 3.49 -40.12 -23.56
C LEU A 424 3.44 -41.64 -23.75
N GLU A 425 2.30 -42.21 -24.11
CA GLU A 425 2.18 -43.66 -24.41
C GLU A 425 3.03 -44.03 -25.63
N LYS A 426 3.26 -43.08 -26.55
CA LYS A 426 4.06 -43.27 -27.76
C LYS A 426 5.58 -43.19 -27.52
N ILE A 427 6.03 -42.90 -26.28
CA ILE A 427 7.42 -42.59 -25.96
C ILE A 427 7.98 -43.61 -24.95
N PRO A 428 9.10 -44.28 -25.23
CA PRO A 428 9.67 -45.26 -24.31
C PRO A 428 10.20 -44.61 -23.02
N VAL A 429 10.12 -45.37 -21.92
CA VAL A 429 10.64 -44.95 -20.61
C VAL A 429 12.15 -45.13 -20.58
N THR A 430 12.89 -44.16 -20.04
CA THR A 430 14.33 -44.32 -19.79
C THR A 430 14.52 -45.40 -18.74
N GLU A 431 15.01 -46.58 -19.13
CA GLU A 431 15.43 -47.61 -18.18
C GLU A 431 16.61 -47.08 -17.35
N LYS A 432 16.52 -47.19 -16.02
CA LYS A 432 17.70 -47.00 -15.17
C LYS A 432 18.63 -48.16 -15.48
N ASN A 433 19.73 -47.90 -16.17
CA ASN A 433 20.88 -48.80 -16.10
C ASN A 433 21.30 -48.84 -14.62
N ASN A 434 20.91 -49.89 -13.92
CA ASN A 434 21.44 -50.22 -12.60
C ASN A 434 22.95 -50.49 -12.80
N LEU A 435 23.77 -49.54 -12.39
CA LEU A 435 25.19 -49.73 -12.10
C LEU A 435 25.35 -49.78 -10.58
#